data_AF-A0A4Z0E5S8-F1
#
_entry.id   AF-A0A4Z0E5S8-F1
#
_cell.length_a   1.000
_cell.length_b   1.000
_cell.length_c   1.000
_cell.angle_alpha   90.00
_cell.angle_beta   90.00
_cell.angle_gamma   90.00
#
_symmetry.space_group_name_H-M   'P 1'
#
loop_
_entity.id
_entity.type
_entity.pdbx_description
1 polymer ?
#
loop_
_entity_poly.entity_id
_entity_poly.type
_entity_poly.pdbx_seq_one_letter_code
_entity_poly.pdbx_strand_id
1 'polypeptide(L)'
;MPTSPVERHLGSRWPIILHRARAYRSSIPTEGMTGAAYADAVLFPDVEPTLIGEVLTLLNRRGLAWVRRSRGSVWVFGVRPKNIAIPKDTVAEASGALCQAIAGHMLALARTEAASRHASENGDQEGSCRLAGEGQVHCSRIVPIVRSHAIKGLALADIRNAMHDVFSPAAIEALTRYEARLAPEAVADALDEPQKAPKAKRLPNGLSLTEKAFEHIAAAGPAGATRTRLMDAIRPKPDAEAVSAVLAALTADGRVTEREVRSGGRGRPAVRFFAAPAGLSDAAAGLAAE
;
A
#
# COMPACT_ATOMS: atom_id res chain seq x y z
N MET A 1 11.85 29.07 -35.70
CA MET A 1 11.33 28.50 -34.43
C MET A 1 12.49 28.35 -33.47
N PRO A 2 12.34 28.62 -32.15
CA PRO A 2 13.44 28.41 -31.22
C PRO A 2 13.74 26.92 -31.10
N THR A 3 14.83 26.49 -31.74
CA THR A 3 15.43 25.15 -31.56
C THR A 3 15.92 25.03 -30.14
N SER A 4 15.50 23.99 -29.43
CA SER A 4 15.96 23.79 -28.05
C SER A 4 17.49 23.65 -28.01
N PRO A 5 18.16 23.95 -26.88
CA PRO A 5 19.61 23.72 -26.75
C PRO A 5 20.05 22.31 -27.15
N VAL A 6 19.22 21.32 -26.82
CA VAL A 6 19.43 19.90 -27.19
C VAL A 6 19.29 19.68 -28.69
N GLU A 7 18.32 20.32 -29.34
CA GLU A 7 18.17 20.22 -30.80
C GLU A 7 19.37 20.83 -31.53
N ARG A 8 19.92 21.93 -31.01
CA ARG A 8 21.16 22.53 -31.54
C ARG A 8 22.38 21.64 -31.30
N HIS A 9 22.48 21.03 -30.11
CA HIS A 9 23.55 20.11 -29.77
C HIS A 9 23.53 18.85 -30.65
N LEU A 10 22.34 18.27 -30.87
CA LEU A 10 22.19 17.07 -31.70
C LEU A 10 22.35 17.34 -33.20
N GLY A 11 22.12 18.59 -33.65
CA GLY A 11 22.36 19.02 -35.03
C GLY A 11 21.71 18.09 -36.06
N SER A 12 22.52 17.50 -36.94
CA SER A 12 22.08 16.58 -38.00
C SER A 12 21.48 15.27 -37.51
N ARG A 13 21.73 14.87 -36.24
CA ARG A 13 21.15 13.66 -35.64
C ARG A 13 19.68 13.84 -35.28
N TRP A 14 19.24 15.08 -35.05
CA TRP A 14 17.87 15.35 -34.60
C TRP A 14 16.78 14.90 -35.58
N PRO A 15 16.87 15.19 -36.90
CA PRO A 15 15.94 14.64 -37.89
C PRO A 15 15.87 13.10 -37.89
N ILE A 16 17.00 12.42 -37.68
CA ILE A 16 17.09 10.95 -37.65
C ILE A 16 16.35 10.39 -36.43
N ILE A 17 16.53 11.02 -35.27
CA ILE A 17 15.84 10.66 -34.02
C ILE A 17 14.32 10.85 -34.17
N LEU A 18 13.88 11.97 -34.77
CA LEU A 18 12.45 12.22 -35.02
C LEU A 18 11.84 11.17 -35.96
N HIS A 19 12.56 10.79 -37.01
CA HIS A 19 12.11 9.77 -37.95
C HIS A 19 11.95 8.40 -37.26
N ARG A 20 12.97 7.96 -36.49
CA ARG A 20 12.90 6.72 -35.72
C ARG A 20 11.78 6.73 -34.68
N ALA A 21 11.66 7.81 -33.90
CA ALA A 21 10.60 7.92 -32.90
C ALA A 21 9.19 7.84 -33.52
N ARG A 22 9.00 8.41 -34.72
CA ARG A 22 7.74 8.28 -35.48
C ARG A 22 7.49 6.85 -35.94
N ALA A 23 8.48 6.21 -36.55
CA ALA A 23 8.36 4.84 -37.04
C ALA A 23 8.09 3.85 -35.90
N TYR A 24 8.73 4.07 -34.74
CA TYR A 24 8.62 3.18 -33.59
C TYR A 24 7.32 3.36 -32.79
N ARG A 25 6.58 4.45 -33.00
CA ARG A 25 5.43 4.83 -32.17
C ARG A 25 4.36 3.74 -32.07
N SER A 26 4.06 3.05 -33.17
CA SER A 26 3.07 1.96 -33.22
C SER A 26 3.57 0.66 -32.59
N SER A 27 4.89 0.50 -32.46
CA SER A 27 5.53 -0.69 -31.89
C SER A 27 5.68 -0.60 -30.36
N ILE A 28 5.35 0.54 -29.76
CA ILE A 28 5.39 0.69 -28.30
C ILE A 28 4.21 -0.10 -27.71
N PRO A 29 4.46 -1.04 -26.77
CA PRO A 29 3.41 -1.81 -26.11
C PRO A 29 2.36 -0.90 -25.47
N THR A 30 1.11 -1.35 -25.45
CA THR A 30 -0.01 -0.60 -24.87
C THR A 30 0.23 -0.30 -23.39
N GLU A 31 0.82 -1.24 -22.64
CA GLU A 31 1.22 -1.08 -21.24
C GLU A 31 2.38 -0.11 -21.00
N GLY A 32 3.04 0.35 -22.07
CA GLY A 32 4.23 1.18 -22.04
C GLY A 32 5.50 0.36 -21.86
N MET A 33 6.64 1.02 -22.04
CA MET A 33 7.96 0.46 -21.78
C MET A 33 8.81 1.42 -20.93
N THR A 34 9.88 0.90 -20.33
CA THR A 34 10.80 1.72 -19.55
C THR A 34 11.54 2.73 -20.44
N GLY A 35 11.93 3.86 -19.86
CA GLY A 35 12.70 4.88 -20.57
C GLY A 35 14.04 4.37 -21.08
N ALA A 36 14.66 3.40 -20.39
CA ALA A 36 15.90 2.74 -20.82
C ALA A 36 15.67 1.88 -22.07
N ALA A 37 14.66 0.99 -22.05
CA ALA A 37 14.34 0.16 -23.21
C ALA A 37 13.98 0.99 -24.44
N TYR A 38 13.25 2.10 -24.25
CA TYR A 38 12.96 3.03 -25.36
C TYR A 38 14.22 3.75 -25.85
N ALA A 39 15.12 4.16 -24.95
CA ALA A 39 16.36 4.81 -25.32
C ALA A 39 17.26 3.89 -26.14
N ASP A 40 17.41 2.62 -25.73
CA ASP A 40 18.20 1.63 -26.46
C ASP A 40 17.62 1.35 -27.85
N ALA A 41 16.29 1.28 -27.98
CA ALA A 41 15.63 0.99 -29.24
C ALA A 41 15.60 2.17 -30.23
N VAL A 42 15.53 3.41 -29.73
CA VAL A 42 15.21 4.59 -30.58
C VAL A 42 16.30 5.65 -30.56
N LEU A 43 16.95 5.87 -29.41
CA LEU A 43 17.84 7.01 -29.18
C LEU A 43 19.32 6.62 -29.30
N PHE A 44 19.68 5.40 -28.94
CA PHE A 44 21.04 4.88 -29.07
C PHE A 44 21.36 4.53 -30.54
N PRO A 45 22.60 4.75 -31.02
CA PRO A 45 23.76 5.35 -30.34
C PRO A 45 23.83 6.89 -30.44
N ASP A 46 22.83 7.55 -31.03
CA ASP A 46 22.92 8.95 -31.45
C ASP A 46 22.80 9.98 -30.31
N VAL A 47 22.26 9.57 -29.18
CA VAL A 47 22.01 10.41 -28.00
C VAL A 47 22.86 9.94 -26.83
N GLU A 48 23.62 10.86 -26.25
CA GLU A 48 24.41 10.60 -25.05
C GLU A 48 23.50 10.30 -23.84
N PRO A 49 23.90 9.39 -22.93
CA PRO A 49 23.09 9.00 -21.77
C PRO A 49 22.60 10.18 -20.91
N THR A 50 23.44 11.21 -20.78
CA THR A 50 23.15 12.46 -20.03
C THR A 50 22.01 13.28 -20.65
N LEU A 51 21.78 13.16 -21.97
CA LEU A 51 20.78 13.93 -22.72
C LEU A 51 19.46 13.18 -22.93
N ILE A 52 19.38 11.88 -22.62
CA ILE A 52 18.19 11.05 -22.83
C ILE A 52 16.95 11.66 -22.18
N GLY A 53 17.08 12.15 -20.93
CA GLY A 53 15.96 12.76 -20.21
C GLY A 53 15.38 13.99 -20.91
N GLU A 54 16.24 14.82 -21.51
CA GLU A 54 15.84 16.02 -22.20
C GLU A 54 15.22 15.69 -23.57
N VAL A 55 15.81 14.75 -24.31
CA VAL A 55 15.28 14.25 -25.59
C VAL A 55 13.88 13.65 -25.41
N LEU A 56 13.67 12.80 -24.40
CA LEU A 56 12.35 12.24 -24.09
C LEU A 56 11.31 13.33 -23.78
N THR A 57 11.74 14.41 -23.11
CA THR A 57 10.85 15.56 -22.84
C THR A 57 10.43 16.26 -24.14
N LEU A 58 11.35 16.41 -25.09
CA LEU A 58 11.06 17.01 -26.40
C LEU A 58 10.14 16.14 -27.24
N LEU A 59 10.38 14.82 -27.27
CA LEU A 59 9.50 13.88 -27.99
C LEU A 59 8.07 13.89 -27.44
N ASN A 60 7.91 14.02 -26.11
CA ASN A 60 6.62 14.18 -25.45
C ASN A 60 5.91 15.48 -25.83
N ARG A 61 6.63 16.60 -25.79
CA ARG A 61 6.07 17.91 -26.23
C ARG A 61 5.62 17.90 -27.68
N ARG A 62 6.32 17.13 -28.54
CA ARG A 62 5.99 16.97 -29.97
C ARG A 62 4.95 15.87 -30.24
N GLY A 63 4.43 15.19 -29.22
CA GLY A 63 3.40 14.17 -29.37
C GLY A 63 3.85 12.90 -30.09
N LEU A 64 5.17 12.67 -30.18
CA LEU A 64 5.74 11.49 -30.85
C LEU A 64 5.76 10.26 -29.94
N ALA A 65 5.97 10.49 -28.65
CA ALA A 65 5.87 9.47 -27.62
C ALA A 65 5.33 10.14 -26.36
N TRP A 66 4.42 9.52 -25.63
CA TRP A 66 3.97 10.05 -24.37
C TRP A 66 4.88 9.57 -23.23
N VAL A 67 5.39 10.50 -22.44
CA VAL A 67 6.38 10.20 -21.38
C VAL A 67 5.81 10.54 -20.01
N ARG A 68 5.84 9.57 -19.09
CA ARG A 68 5.46 9.73 -17.68
C ARG A 68 6.65 9.48 -16.77
N ARG A 69 6.83 10.38 -15.80
CA ARG A 69 7.84 10.28 -14.74
C ARG A 69 7.15 10.07 -13.40
N SER A 70 7.59 9.09 -12.63
CA SER A 70 7.04 8.81 -11.30
C SER A 70 8.09 8.16 -10.42
N ARG A 71 8.38 8.75 -9.25
CA ARG A 71 9.29 8.21 -8.21
C ARG A 71 10.61 7.67 -8.77
N GLY A 72 11.28 8.43 -9.64
CA GLY A 72 12.57 8.03 -10.23
C GLY A 72 12.48 7.13 -11.47
N SER A 73 11.30 6.60 -11.82
CA SER A 73 11.11 5.81 -13.04
C SER A 73 10.56 6.66 -14.19
N VAL A 74 11.01 6.37 -15.42
CA VAL A 74 10.53 6.98 -16.67
C VAL A 74 9.87 5.91 -17.52
N TRP A 75 8.68 6.20 -18.04
CA TRP A 75 7.89 5.31 -18.88
C TRP A 75 7.45 6.00 -20.17
N VAL A 76 7.49 5.25 -21.27
CA VAL A 76 7.23 5.75 -22.63
C VAL A 76 6.10 4.93 -23.28
N PHE A 77 5.16 5.63 -23.93
CA PHE A 77 3.93 5.08 -24.52
C PHE A 77 3.70 5.65 -25.92
N GLY A 78 3.10 4.88 -26.83
CA GLY A 78 2.74 5.36 -28.17
C GLY A 78 1.54 6.32 -28.20
N VAL A 79 0.65 6.18 -27.21
CA VAL A 79 -0.53 7.02 -27.00
C VAL A 79 -0.63 7.41 -25.52
N ARG A 80 -1.27 8.54 -25.23
CA ARG A 80 -1.49 8.99 -23.85
C ARG A 80 -2.40 7.97 -23.13
N PRO A 81 -1.92 7.26 -22.10
CA PRO A 81 -2.73 6.29 -21.40
C PRO A 81 -3.80 7.01 -20.60
N LYS A 82 -5.05 6.56 -20.73
CA LYS A 82 -6.16 7.11 -19.95
C LYS A 82 -6.25 6.52 -18.55
N ASN A 83 -5.80 5.28 -18.31
CA ASN A 83 -5.81 4.61 -17.00
C ASN A 83 -4.91 3.35 -16.97
N ILE A 84 -3.66 3.45 -17.44
CA ILE A 84 -2.77 2.29 -17.41
C ILE A 84 -1.97 2.30 -16.11
N ALA A 85 -2.21 1.27 -15.28
CA ALA A 85 -1.36 0.95 -14.15
C ALA A 85 -0.01 0.52 -14.72
N ILE A 86 1.01 1.33 -14.46
CA ILE A 86 2.37 1.03 -14.91
C ILE A 86 2.85 -0.17 -14.09
N PRO A 87 3.24 -1.30 -14.71
CA PRO A 87 3.92 -2.36 -14.01
C PRO A 87 5.27 -1.80 -13.60
N LYS A 88 5.50 -1.50 -12.32
CA LYS A 88 6.89 -1.33 -11.89
C LYS A 88 7.51 -2.73 -11.96
N ASP A 89 8.81 -2.83 -12.19
CA ASP A 89 9.55 -3.99 -11.69
C ASP A 89 9.52 -3.93 -10.15
N THR A 90 8.36 -4.29 -9.61
CA THR A 90 7.93 -3.98 -8.26
C THR A 90 8.55 -4.89 -7.24
N VAL A 91 8.88 -6.12 -7.61
CA VAL A 91 9.15 -7.19 -6.65
C VAL A 91 10.49 -6.96 -5.97
N ALA A 92 11.58 -6.77 -6.73
CA ALA A 92 12.90 -6.54 -6.15
C ALA A 92 12.97 -5.24 -5.32
N GLU A 93 12.35 -4.16 -5.78
CA GLU A 93 12.31 -2.88 -5.06
C GLU A 93 11.44 -2.97 -3.79
N ALA A 94 10.28 -3.64 -3.87
CA ALA A 94 9.40 -3.83 -2.72
C ALA A 94 9.97 -4.79 -1.68
N SER A 95 10.64 -5.86 -2.13
CA SER A 95 11.39 -6.78 -1.28
C SER A 95 12.59 -6.08 -0.62
N GLY A 96 13.32 -5.24 -1.36
CA GLY A 96 14.40 -4.42 -0.79
C GLY A 96 13.89 -3.43 0.27
N ALA A 97 12.79 -2.74 0.00
CA ALA A 97 12.15 -1.84 0.95
C ALA A 97 11.64 -2.57 2.21
N LEU A 98 11.10 -3.78 2.05
CA LEU A 98 10.71 -4.63 3.17
C LEU A 98 11.92 -4.99 4.03
N CYS A 99 12.98 -5.54 3.42
CA CYS A 99 14.18 -5.96 4.14
C CYS A 99 14.82 -4.78 4.88
N GLN A 100 14.89 -3.60 4.25
CA GLN A 100 15.38 -2.39 4.91
C GLN A 100 14.52 -1.99 6.12
N ALA A 101 13.19 -2.08 6.02
CA ALA A 101 12.28 -1.71 7.09
C ALA A 101 12.36 -2.64 8.31
N ILE A 102 12.73 -3.92 8.12
CA ILE A 102 12.80 -4.91 9.21
C ILE A 102 14.23 -5.19 9.69
N ALA A 103 15.26 -4.73 8.98
CA ALA A 103 16.67 -5.08 9.24
C ALA A 103 17.11 -4.85 10.69
N GLY A 104 16.77 -3.69 11.28
CA GLY A 104 17.12 -3.40 12.66
C GLY A 104 16.49 -4.36 13.68
N HIS A 105 15.25 -4.81 13.42
CA HIS A 105 14.56 -5.77 14.27
C HIS A 105 15.06 -7.21 14.05
N MET A 106 15.37 -7.57 12.80
CA MET A 106 15.96 -8.88 12.48
C MET A 106 17.35 -9.04 13.11
N LEU A 107 18.17 -7.98 13.09
CA LEU A 107 19.49 -8.00 13.74
C LEU A 107 19.38 -8.13 15.27
N ALA A 108 18.45 -7.39 15.88
CA ALA A 108 18.20 -7.49 17.31
C ALA A 108 17.68 -8.88 17.70
N LEU A 109 16.73 -9.43 16.93
CA LEU A 109 16.21 -10.77 17.11
C LEU A 109 17.31 -11.84 17.06
N ALA A 110 18.21 -11.75 16.07
CA ALA A 110 19.35 -12.66 15.95
C ALA A 110 20.25 -12.65 17.19
N ARG A 111 20.54 -11.45 17.72
CA ARG A 111 21.39 -11.27 18.91
C ARG A 111 20.72 -11.81 20.16
N THR A 112 19.45 -11.50 20.35
CA THR A 112 18.68 -11.96 21.50
C THR A 112 18.53 -13.47 21.51
N GLU A 113 18.30 -14.08 20.35
CA GLU A 113 18.24 -15.54 20.20
C GLU A 113 19.57 -16.22 20.54
N ALA A 114 20.69 -15.71 20.00
CA ALA A 114 22.01 -16.22 20.32
C ALA A 114 22.33 -16.12 21.83
N ALA A 115 21.98 -14.97 22.45
CA ALA A 115 22.16 -14.76 23.88
C ALA A 115 21.26 -15.70 24.72
N SER A 116 20.01 -15.94 24.29
CA SER A 116 19.09 -16.86 24.97
C SER A 116 19.60 -18.30 24.94
N ARG A 117 20.13 -18.77 23.80
CA ARG A 117 20.73 -20.10 23.69
C ARG A 117 21.94 -20.23 24.60
N HIS A 118 22.83 -19.24 24.59
CA HIS A 118 23.99 -19.23 25.47
C HIS A 118 23.61 -19.21 26.97
N ALA A 119 22.58 -18.46 27.36
CA ALA A 119 22.07 -18.49 28.74
C ALA A 119 21.52 -19.87 29.12
N SER A 120 20.75 -20.49 28.22
CA SER A 120 20.21 -21.84 28.41
C SER A 120 21.30 -22.90 28.52
N GLU A 121 22.33 -22.84 27.69
CA GLU A 121 23.48 -23.77 27.72
C GLU A 121 24.28 -23.67 29.03
N ASN A 122 24.31 -22.49 29.65
CA ASN A 122 24.98 -22.24 30.93
C ASN A 122 24.06 -22.42 32.16
N GLY A 123 22.84 -22.93 31.98
CA GLY A 123 21.90 -23.16 33.08
C GLY A 123 21.21 -21.92 33.64
N ASP A 124 21.35 -20.74 33.00
CA ASP A 124 20.66 -19.51 33.38
C ASP A 124 19.25 -19.46 32.77
N GLN A 125 18.31 -20.14 33.44
CA GLN A 125 16.92 -20.23 33.00
C GLN A 125 16.19 -18.87 33.06
N GLU A 126 16.49 -18.04 34.05
CA GLU A 126 15.85 -16.72 34.21
C GLU A 126 16.31 -15.74 33.11
N GLY A 127 17.61 -15.71 32.83
CA GLY A 127 18.19 -14.95 31.72
C GLY A 127 17.65 -15.39 30.37
N SER A 128 17.53 -16.70 30.13
CA SER A 128 16.93 -17.24 28.92
C SER A 128 15.47 -16.82 28.75
N CYS A 129 14.64 -16.92 29.80
CA CYS A 129 13.23 -16.50 29.76
C CYS A 129 13.07 -15.00 29.46
N ARG A 130 13.90 -14.15 30.07
CA ARG A 130 13.89 -12.70 29.82
C ARG A 130 14.25 -12.39 28.36
N LEU A 131 15.32 -13.00 27.85
CA LEU A 131 15.77 -12.81 26.47
C LEU A 131 14.73 -13.33 25.46
N ALA A 132 14.08 -14.46 25.73
CA ALA A 132 12.97 -14.93 24.91
C ALA A 132 11.82 -13.91 24.82
N GLY A 133 11.49 -13.25 25.94
CA GLY A 133 10.52 -12.15 25.98
C GLY A 133 10.93 -10.94 25.12
N GLU A 134 12.21 -10.56 25.14
CA GLU A 134 12.75 -9.50 24.28
C GLU A 134 12.69 -9.89 22.79
N GLY A 135 12.98 -11.16 22.46
CA GLY A 135 12.83 -11.71 21.11
C GLY A 135 11.38 -11.61 20.61
N GLN A 136 10.41 -11.94 21.47
CA GLN A 136 8.98 -11.81 21.14
C GLN A 136 8.59 -10.37 20.80
N VAL A 137 9.15 -9.37 21.48
CA VAL A 137 8.90 -7.95 21.18
C VAL A 137 9.37 -7.62 19.76
N HIS A 138 10.54 -8.10 19.34
CA HIS A 138 11.03 -7.86 17.98
C HIS A 138 10.15 -8.55 16.93
N CYS A 139 9.74 -9.79 17.16
CA CYS A 139 8.81 -10.51 16.28
C CYS A 139 7.47 -9.75 16.13
N SER A 140 6.93 -9.23 17.24
CA SER A 140 5.68 -8.44 17.23
C SER A 140 5.77 -7.13 16.41
N ARG A 141 6.98 -6.61 16.19
CA ARG A 141 7.23 -5.44 15.33
C ARG A 141 7.45 -5.80 13.87
N ILE A 142 8.07 -6.95 13.59
CA ILE A 142 8.35 -7.43 12.23
C ILE A 142 7.06 -7.87 11.53
N VAL A 143 6.23 -8.68 12.19
CA VAL A 143 5.03 -9.30 11.59
C VAL A 143 4.05 -8.27 10.98
N PRO A 144 3.70 -7.14 11.64
CA PRO A 144 2.85 -6.13 11.03
C PRO A 144 3.44 -5.47 9.78
N ILE A 145 4.77 -5.30 9.72
CA ILE A 145 5.46 -4.72 8.56
C ILE A 145 5.39 -5.67 7.37
N VAL A 146 5.64 -6.97 7.61
CA VAL A 146 5.49 -8.03 6.61
C VAL A 146 4.06 -8.08 6.07
N ARG A 147 3.06 -8.12 6.96
CA ARG A 147 1.62 -8.09 6.57
C ARG A 147 1.27 -6.84 5.76
N SER A 148 1.81 -5.68 6.13
CA SER A 148 1.58 -4.43 5.38
C SER A 148 2.11 -4.50 3.95
N HIS A 149 3.24 -5.16 3.71
CA HIS A 149 3.81 -5.32 2.36
C HIS A 149 3.05 -6.38 1.55
N ALA A 150 2.59 -7.46 2.19
CA ALA A 150 1.68 -8.42 1.57
C ALA A 150 0.37 -7.75 1.10
N ILE A 151 -0.25 -6.92 1.95
CA ILE A 151 -1.46 -6.15 1.61
C ILE A 151 -1.22 -5.16 0.45
N LYS A 152 0.02 -4.67 0.29
CA LYS A 152 0.40 -3.78 -0.82
C LYS A 152 0.67 -4.52 -2.13
N GLY A 153 0.53 -5.85 -2.16
CA GLY A 153 0.63 -6.68 -3.36
C GLY A 153 1.97 -7.38 -3.55
N LEU A 154 2.85 -7.42 -2.54
CA LEU A 154 4.05 -8.25 -2.60
C LEU A 154 3.69 -9.71 -2.26
N ALA A 155 4.03 -10.65 -3.14
CA ALA A 155 3.66 -12.05 -2.92
C ALA A 155 4.41 -12.62 -1.71
N LEU A 156 3.76 -13.52 -0.96
CA LEU A 156 4.35 -14.13 0.22
C LEU A 156 5.62 -14.94 -0.11
N ALA A 157 5.64 -15.56 -1.30
CA ALA A 157 6.83 -16.25 -1.82
C ALA A 157 8.02 -15.29 -1.97
N ASP A 158 7.79 -14.11 -2.55
CA ASP A 158 8.83 -13.09 -2.73
C ASP A 158 9.32 -12.53 -1.40
N ILE A 159 8.41 -12.33 -0.44
CA ILE A 159 8.74 -11.92 0.92
C ILE A 159 9.65 -12.95 1.60
N ARG A 160 9.28 -14.24 1.54
CA ARG A 160 10.09 -15.31 2.13
C ARG A 160 11.46 -15.36 1.50
N ASN A 161 11.53 -15.45 0.16
CA ASN A 161 12.79 -15.53 -0.55
C ASN A 161 13.70 -14.36 -0.16
N ALA A 162 13.17 -13.12 -0.19
CA ALA A 162 13.94 -11.94 0.19
C ALA A 162 14.43 -11.97 1.66
N MET A 163 13.63 -12.50 2.58
CA MET A 163 14.03 -12.61 3.98
C MET A 163 15.08 -13.71 4.20
N HIS A 164 14.93 -14.85 3.54
CA HIS A 164 15.87 -15.97 3.59
C HIS A 164 17.21 -15.65 2.90
N ASP A 165 17.19 -14.82 1.86
CA ASP A 165 18.39 -14.39 1.15
C ASP A 165 19.21 -13.35 1.94
N VAL A 166 18.53 -12.51 2.75
CA VAL A 166 19.15 -11.33 3.38
C VAL A 166 19.51 -11.55 4.85
N PHE A 167 18.74 -12.34 5.59
CA PHE A 167 18.89 -12.47 7.04
C PHE A 167 19.44 -13.83 7.47
N SER A 168 20.05 -13.86 8.66
CA SER A 168 20.67 -15.08 9.17
C SER A 168 19.62 -16.15 9.49
N PRO A 169 19.97 -17.45 9.34
CA PRO A 169 19.07 -18.55 9.66
C PRO A 169 18.51 -18.50 11.09
N ALA A 170 19.33 -18.10 12.07
CA ALA A 170 18.89 -17.99 13.47
C ALA A 170 17.78 -16.94 13.67
N ALA A 171 17.86 -15.80 12.97
CA ALA A 171 16.83 -14.76 13.03
C ALA A 171 15.53 -15.23 12.39
N ILE A 172 15.66 -15.96 11.28
CA ILE A 172 14.52 -16.52 10.56
C ILE A 172 13.83 -17.61 11.39
N GLU A 173 14.60 -18.51 12.01
CA GLU A 173 14.10 -19.56 12.89
C GLU A 173 13.38 -18.98 14.12
N ALA A 174 13.94 -17.93 14.72
CA ALA A 174 13.30 -17.21 15.82
C ALA A 174 11.99 -16.55 15.37
N LEU A 175 11.93 -15.99 14.15
CA LEU A 175 10.73 -15.37 13.61
C LEU A 175 9.65 -16.41 13.27
N THR A 176 10.02 -17.55 12.68
CA THR A 176 9.08 -18.60 12.25
C THR A 176 8.42 -19.29 13.45
N ARG A 177 9.05 -19.30 14.63
CA ARG A 177 8.39 -19.70 15.89
C ARG A 177 7.16 -18.87 16.22
N TYR A 178 7.13 -17.60 15.84
CA TYR A 178 5.99 -16.71 16.10
C TYR A 178 5.02 -16.60 14.91
N GLU A 179 5.51 -16.78 13.68
CA GLU A 179 4.71 -16.75 12.46
C GLU A 179 5.18 -17.85 11.50
N ALA A 180 4.66 -19.06 11.72
CA ALA A 180 5.05 -20.27 10.98
C ALA A 180 4.79 -20.16 9.46
N ARG A 181 3.90 -19.25 9.03
CA ARG A 181 3.62 -18.97 7.61
C ARG A 181 4.82 -18.36 6.87
N LEU A 182 5.80 -17.82 7.59
CA LEU A 182 7.04 -17.30 7.01
C LEU A 182 8.12 -18.38 6.84
N ALA A 183 7.85 -19.64 7.22
CA ALA A 183 8.77 -20.74 7.00
C ALA A 183 8.95 -21.02 5.49
N PRO A 184 10.14 -21.44 5.05
CA PRO A 184 10.43 -21.62 3.63
C PRO A 184 9.53 -22.70 3.00
N GLU A 185 9.24 -23.77 3.74
CA GLU A 185 8.39 -24.90 3.33
C GLU A 185 6.89 -24.72 3.60
N ALA A 186 6.44 -23.59 4.16
CA ALA A 186 5.01 -23.39 4.39
C ALA A 186 4.25 -23.40 3.04
N VAL A 187 3.45 -24.44 2.78
CA VAL A 187 2.60 -24.54 1.60
C VAL A 187 1.50 -23.48 1.73
N ALA A 188 1.26 -22.74 0.65
CA ALA A 188 0.57 -21.46 0.64
C ALA A 188 -0.90 -21.54 1.12
N ASP A 189 -1.11 -21.37 2.41
CA ASP A 189 -2.34 -20.77 2.90
C ASP A 189 -2.13 -19.27 2.89
N ALA A 190 -2.79 -18.62 1.92
CA ALA A 190 -2.99 -17.19 1.92
C ALA A 190 -3.28 -16.76 3.36
N LEU A 191 -2.63 -15.70 3.83
CA LEU A 191 -2.96 -15.04 5.09
C LEU A 191 -4.44 -14.61 5.01
N ASP A 192 -5.33 -15.53 5.35
CA ASP A 192 -6.75 -15.29 5.44
C ASP A 192 -6.95 -14.33 6.62
N GLU A 193 -7.09 -13.06 6.27
CA GLU A 193 -8.16 -12.22 6.78
C GLU A 193 -8.44 -11.09 5.77
N PRO A 194 -9.71 -10.66 5.71
CA PRO A 194 -10.34 -10.20 4.48
C PRO A 194 -9.65 -8.97 3.92
N GLN A 195 -9.66 -8.87 2.60
CA GLN A 195 -9.45 -7.65 1.84
C GLN A 195 -9.97 -6.47 2.68
N LYS A 196 -9.06 -5.63 3.19
CA LYS A 196 -9.47 -4.37 3.81
C LYS A 196 -10.39 -3.71 2.79
N ALA A 197 -11.63 -3.49 3.18
CA ALA A 197 -12.59 -2.73 2.40
C ALA A 197 -11.86 -1.54 1.77
N PRO A 198 -12.07 -1.29 0.46
CA PRO A 198 -11.32 -0.29 -0.29
C PRO A 198 -11.20 0.98 0.56
N LYS A 199 -9.97 1.52 0.70
CA LYS A 199 -9.74 2.80 1.40
C LYS A 199 -10.87 3.73 1.01
N ALA A 200 -11.67 4.15 1.99
CA ALA A 200 -12.86 4.95 1.75
C ALA A 200 -12.50 6.08 0.77
N LYS A 201 -13.17 6.09 -0.38
CA LYS A 201 -13.02 7.16 -1.37
C LYS A 201 -13.18 8.49 -0.62
N ARG A 202 -12.30 9.45 -0.92
CA ARG A 202 -12.36 10.80 -0.36
C ARG A 202 -13.79 11.32 -0.52
N LEU A 203 -14.46 11.59 0.60
CA LEU A 203 -15.79 12.18 0.55
C LEU A 203 -15.66 13.61 0.02
N PRO A 204 -16.53 14.05 -0.90
CA PRO A 204 -16.50 15.39 -1.46
C PRO A 204 -16.47 16.48 -0.37
N ASN A 205 -15.68 17.54 -0.58
CA ASN A 205 -15.54 18.61 0.41
C ASN A 205 -16.86 19.38 0.67
N GLY A 206 -17.83 19.32 -0.25
CA GLY A 206 -19.10 20.04 -0.19
C GLY A 206 -20.21 19.40 0.66
N LEU A 207 -19.98 18.23 1.26
CA LEU A 207 -20.96 17.59 2.14
C LEU A 207 -20.89 18.12 3.58
N SER A 208 -22.05 18.22 4.22
CA SER A 208 -22.18 18.54 5.65
C SER A 208 -21.54 17.44 6.52
N LEU A 209 -21.24 17.77 7.78
CA LEU A 209 -20.66 16.80 8.71
C LEU A 209 -21.57 15.57 8.89
N THR A 210 -22.89 15.79 8.93
CA THR A 210 -23.91 14.74 9.05
C THR A 210 -23.91 13.80 7.85
N GLU A 211 -23.86 14.35 6.64
CA GLU A 211 -23.80 13.54 5.41
C GLU A 211 -22.50 12.76 5.33
N LYS A 212 -21.36 13.39 5.64
CA LYS A 212 -20.05 12.73 5.66
C LYS A 212 -20.02 11.58 6.66
N ALA A 213 -20.59 11.77 7.85
CA ALA A 213 -20.68 10.73 8.87
C ALA A 213 -21.57 9.57 8.40
N PHE A 214 -22.77 9.87 7.87
CA PHE A 214 -23.70 8.85 7.38
C PHE A 214 -23.12 8.05 6.20
N GLU A 215 -22.54 8.69 5.20
CA GLU A 215 -21.90 8.01 4.07
C GLU A 215 -20.76 7.09 4.52
N HIS A 216 -19.97 7.54 5.51
CA HIS A 216 -18.88 6.72 6.03
C HIS A 216 -19.39 5.50 6.80
N ILE A 217 -20.47 5.66 7.58
CA ILE A 217 -21.13 4.56 8.29
C ILE A 217 -21.75 3.57 7.29
N ALA A 218 -22.43 4.07 6.25
CA ALA A 218 -23.01 3.25 5.19
C ALA A 218 -21.93 2.46 4.42
N ALA A 219 -20.80 3.10 4.09
CA ALA A 219 -19.68 2.47 3.41
C ALA A 219 -18.97 1.40 4.28
N ALA A 220 -19.06 1.48 5.61
CA ALA A 220 -18.48 0.47 6.51
C ALA A 220 -19.25 -0.87 6.48
N GLY A 221 -20.50 -0.86 6.00
CA GLY A 221 -21.32 -2.06 5.82
C GLY A 221 -21.41 -2.92 7.09
N PRO A 222 -21.30 -4.25 7.00
CA PRO A 222 -21.48 -5.16 8.14
C PRO A 222 -20.37 -5.04 9.19
N ALA A 223 -19.25 -4.40 8.88
CA ALA A 223 -18.19 -4.17 9.85
C ALA A 223 -18.55 -3.07 10.86
N GLY A 224 -19.41 -2.12 10.47
CA GLY A 224 -19.73 -0.93 11.27
C GLY A 224 -18.56 0.06 11.40
N ALA A 225 -18.89 1.31 11.72
CA ALA A 225 -17.91 2.37 11.93
C ALA A 225 -17.74 2.67 13.43
N THR A 226 -16.53 3.01 13.86
CA THR A 226 -16.27 3.51 15.21
C THR A 226 -16.18 5.04 15.20
N ARG A 227 -16.44 5.68 16.35
CA ARG A 227 -16.28 7.14 16.52
C ARG A 227 -14.88 7.61 16.11
N THR A 228 -13.84 6.87 16.52
CA THR A 228 -12.44 7.18 16.15
C THR A 228 -12.23 7.15 14.64
N ARG A 229 -12.77 6.14 13.94
CA ARG A 229 -12.65 6.04 12.48
C ARG A 229 -13.35 7.19 11.76
N LEU A 230 -14.51 7.64 12.28
CA LEU A 230 -15.21 8.81 11.74
C LEU A 230 -14.37 10.09 11.90
N MET A 231 -13.80 10.33 13.07
CA MET A 231 -12.92 11.48 13.32
C MET A 231 -11.68 11.49 12.41
N ASP A 232 -11.14 10.32 12.11
CA ASP A 232 -9.97 10.18 11.23
C ASP A 232 -10.33 10.36 9.74
N ALA A 233 -11.52 9.90 9.34
CA ALA A 233 -11.97 9.93 7.96
C ALA A 233 -12.52 11.30 7.51
N ILE A 234 -13.09 12.09 8.43
CA ILE A 234 -13.74 13.37 8.10
C ILE A 234 -12.72 14.52 8.11
N ARG A 235 -12.80 15.39 7.09
CA ARG A 235 -12.01 16.63 6.99
C ARG A 235 -12.91 17.86 6.70
N PRO A 236 -12.67 19.02 7.35
CA PRO A 236 -11.68 19.26 8.42
C PRO A 236 -11.93 18.39 9.65
N LYS A 237 -10.90 18.12 10.48
CA LYS A 237 -11.00 17.16 11.59
C LYS A 237 -12.06 17.70 12.57
N PRO A 238 -13.24 17.06 12.69
CA PRO A 238 -14.26 17.54 13.60
C PRO A 238 -13.81 17.31 15.03
N ASP A 239 -14.26 18.15 15.95
CA ASP A 239 -14.09 17.88 17.38
C ASP A 239 -14.92 16.66 17.80
N ALA A 240 -14.61 16.14 18.98
CA ALA A 240 -15.25 14.93 19.47
C ALA A 240 -16.75 15.15 19.78
N GLU A 241 -17.13 16.32 20.27
CA GLU A 241 -18.50 16.65 20.66
C GLU A 241 -19.43 16.76 19.46
N ALA A 242 -18.99 17.42 18.38
CA ALA A 242 -19.67 17.55 17.11
C ALA A 242 -19.94 16.17 16.48
N VAL A 243 -18.97 15.25 16.54
CA VAL A 243 -19.18 13.87 16.06
C VAL A 243 -20.20 13.14 16.94
N SER A 244 -20.16 13.33 18.27
CA SER A 244 -21.16 12.75 19.17
C SER A 244 -22.56 13.29 18.94
N ALA A 245 -22.71 14.60 18.73
CA ALA A 245 -23.99 15.24 18.43
C ALA A 245 -24.57 14.74 17.10
N VAL A 246 -23.74 14.61 16.06
CA VAL A 246 -24.16 14.08 14.76
C VAL A 246 -24.57 12.61 14.86
N LEU A 247 -23.83 11.79 15.60
CA LEU A 247 -24.20 10.40 15.83
C LEU A 247 -25.51 10.28 16.61
N ALA A 248 -25.71 11.09 17.65
CA ALA A 248 -26.96 11.13 18.40
C ALA A 248 -28.14 11.55 17.51
N ALA A 249 -27.97 12.57 16.67
CA ALA A 249 -28.99 13.00 15.70
C ALA A 249 -29.32 11.89 14.69
N LEU A 250 -28.31 11.25 14.09
CA LEU A 250 -28.52 10.15 13.14
C LEU A 250 -29.17 8.92 13.77
N THR A 251 -28.91 8.65 15.06
CA THR A 251 -29.57 7.59 15.82
C THR A 251 -31.01 7.96 16.15
N ALA A 252 -31.27 9.21 16.56
CA ALA A 252 -32.62 9.71 16.83
C ALA A 252 -33.50 9.70 15.56
N ASP A 253 -32.91 10.03 14.42
CA ASP A 253 -33.56 9.98 13.09
C ASP A 253 -33.74 8.54 12.58
N GLY A 254 -33.32 7.52 13.32
CA GLY A 254 -33.43 6.10 12.95
C GLY A 254 -32.55 5.69 11.76
N ARG A 255 -31.65 6.56 11.30
CA ARG A 255 -30.75 6.32 10.15
C ARG A 255 -29.53 5.49 10.52
N VAL A 256 -29.15 5.50 11.80
CA VAL A 256 -28.01 4.78 12.34
C VAL A 256 -28.45 3.99 13.57
N THR A 257 -27.91 2.78 13.73
CA THR A 257 -28.07 1.99 14.95
C THR A 257 -26.72 1.81 15.63
N GLU A 258 -26.70 1.97 16.94
CA GLU A 258 -25.54 1.75 17.78
C GLU A 258 -25.58 0.33 18.35
N ARG A 259 -24.48 -0.43 18.20
CA ARG A 259 -24.35 -1.76 18.80
C ARG A 259 -22.97 -1.96 19.36
N GLU A 260 -22.89 -2.60 20.51
CA GLU A 260 -21.63 -3.06 21.08
C GLU A 260 -21.21 -4.38 20.43
N VAL A 261 -20.05 -4.38 19.76
CA VAL A 261 -19.57 -5.56 19.01
C VAL A 261 -18.18 -5.94 19.49
N ARG A 262 -17.97 -7.24 19.76
CA ARG A 262 -16.65 -7.82 20.02
C ARG A 262 -15.96 -8.15 18.70
N SER A 263 -14.78 -7.58 18.46
CA SER A 263 -13.98 -7.91 17.28
C SER A 263 -13.20 -9.20 17.52
N GLY A 264 -13.67 -10.30 16.95
CA GLY A 264 -13.13 -11.64 17.20
C GLY A 264 -13.38 -12.08 18.64
N GLY A 265 -13.47 -13.39 18.90
CA GLY A 265 -13.87 -13.95 20.20
C GLY A 265 -13.03 -13.55 21.43
N ARG A 266 -11.96 -12.76 21.27
CA ARG A 266 -11.08 -12.25 22.34
C ARG A 266 -10.90 -10.72 22.35
N GLY A 267 -11.57 -9.96 21.49
CA GLY A 267 -11.44 -8.49 21.44
C GLY A 267 -12.22 -7.77 22.54
N ARG A 268 -11.71 -6.62 23.01
CA ARG A 268 -12.49 -5.71 23.87
C ARG A 268 -13.77 -5.29 23.13
N PRO A 269 -14.93 -5.31 23.79
CA PRO A 269 -16.15 -4.84 23.17
C PRO A 269 -15.98 -3.36 22.82
N ALA A 270 -16.43 -2.99 21.62
CA ALA A 270 -16.35 -1.62 21.14
C ALA A 270 -17.68 -1.24 20.53
N VAL A 271 -18.12 -0.02 20.82
CA VAL A 271 -19.34 0.53 20.25
C VAL A 271 -19.14 0.85 18.76
N ARG A 272 -20.05 0.36 17.93
CA ARG A 272 -20.06 0.55 16.48
C ARG A 272 -21.40 1.06 16.00
N PHE A 273 -21.33 1.89 14.97
CA PHE A 273 -22.47 2.51 14.31
C PHE A 273 -22.69 1.80 12.96
N PHE A 274 -23.94 1.45 12.70
CA PHE A 274 -24.39 0.76 11.48
C PHE A 274 -25.47 1.58 10.82
N ALA A 275 -25.41 1.72 9.49
CA ALA A 275 -26.51 2.34 8.76
C ALA A 275 -27.74 1.45 8.88
N ALA A 276 -28.90 2.04 9.20
CA ALA A 276 -30.15 1.31 9.18
C ALA A 276 -30.44 0.83 7.74
N PRO A 277 -30.94 -0.41 7.54
CA PRO A 277 -31.35 -0.85 6.23
C PRO A 277 -32.45 0.08 5.70
N ALA A 278 -32.31 0.55 4.46
CA ALA A 278 -33.32 1.37 3.81
C ALA A 278 -34.65 0.56 3.79
N GLY A 279 -35.61 0.98 4.61
CA GLY A 279 -36.90 0.28 4.73
C GLY A 279 -37.52 0.20 6.14
N LEU A 280 -36.93 0.80 7.18
CA LEU A 280 -37.52 0.76 8.55
C LEU A 280 -38.14 2.07 9.04
N SER A 281 -38.13 3.18 8.26
CA SER A 281 -38.82 4.40 8.71
C SER A 281 -40.34 4.31 8.64
N ASP A 282 -40.90 3.40 7.84
CA ASP A 282 -42.36 3.27 7.69
C ASP A 282 -42.99 2.21 8.62
N ALA A 283 -42.18 1.30 9.20
CA ALA A 283 -42.68 0.26 10.08
C ALA A 283 -42.88 0.73 11.54
N ALA A 284 -42.18 1.79 11.96
CA ALA A 284 -42.31 2.34 13.32
C ALA A 284 -43.52 3.29 13.48
N ALA A 285 -44.07 3.82 12.38
CA ALA A 285 -45.28 4.65 12.41
C ALA A 285 -46.58 3.83 12.45
N GLY A 286 -46.54 2.54 12.08
CA GLY A 286 -47.71 1.65 12.03
C GLY A 286 -48.04 0.88 13.31
N LEU A 287 -47.16 0.88 14.31
CA LEU A 287 -47.31 0.11 15.56
C LEU A 287 -47.65 0.96 16.80
N ALA A 288 -47.94 2.25 16.59
CA ALA A 288 -48.47 3.16 17.62
C ALA A 288 -49.96 3.51 17.40
N ALA A 289 -50.65 2.78 16.51
CA ALA A 289 -52.05 3.01 16.16
C ALA A 289 -52.94 1.74 16.27
N GLU A 290 -52.54 0.76 17.08
CA GLU A 290 -53.43 -0.29 17.62
C GLU A 290 -53.34 -0.34 19.14
#